data_AF-A0A6P2F4R5-F1
#
_entry.id   AF-A0A6P2F4R5-F1
#
_cell.length_a   1.000
_cell.length_b   1.000
_cell.length_c   1.000
_cell.angle_alpha   90.00
_cell.angle_beta   90.00
_cell.angle_gamma   90.00
#
_symmetry.space_group_name_H-M   'P 1'
#
loop_
_entity.id
_entity.type
_entity.pdbx_description
1 polymer ?
#
loop_
_entity_poly.entity_id
_entity_poly.type
_entity_poly.pdbx_seq_one_letter_code
_entity_poly.pdbx_strand_id
1 'polypeptide(L)'
;MIDFLSQRPIGRTGISVTPLGLGGAPFGNMYTAMAAGEAEAGILASGAVEGATYNYRPATPKTLERVRRIEAVCTRYGVPLQAAALQFPMNHPQVTSVIPGARSISELEQSVRLSSIAIPVDFWRELKAQQLIDERAPVGQA
;
A
#
# COMPACT_ATOMS: atom_id res chain seq x y z
N MET A 1 -13.11 -10.84 -1.23
CA MET A 1 -12.96 -9.41 -0.89
C MET A 1 -12.35 -9.31 0.50
N ILE A 2 -11.35 -8.46 0.71
CA ILE A 2 -10.77 -8.25 2.05
C ILE A 2 -11.70 -7.32 2.82
N ASP A 3 -12.37 -7.83 3.85
CA ASP A 3 -13.07 -6.99 4.81
C ASP A 3 -12.06 -6.42 5.82
N PHE A 4 -11.74 -5.13 5.67
CA PHE A 4 -10.74 -4.45 6.49
C PHE A 4 -11.20 -4.10 7.90
N LEU A 5 -12.50 -4.26 8.20
CA LEU A 5 -13.08 -4.01 9.53
C LEU A 5 -13.29 -5.31 10.32
N SER A 6 -13.18 -6.48 9.68
CA SER A 6 -13.13 -7.77 10.36
C SER A 6 -11.97 -7.86 11.36
N GLN A 7 -12.04 -8.76 12.34
CA GLN A 7 -10.95 -9.00 13.29
C GLN A 7 -10.12 -10.22 12.86
N ARG A 8 -8.79 -10.12 12.95
CA ARG A 8 -7.84 -11.20 12.65
C ARG A 8 -6.89 -11.44 13.84
N PRO A 9 -6.66 -12.70 14.25
CA PRO A 9 -5.75 -13.00 15.34
C PRO A 9 -4.30 -12.75 14.94
N ILE A 10 -3.49 -12.28 15.88
CA ILE A 10 -2.03 -12.19 15.75
C ILE A 10 -1.42 -13.48 16.30
N GLY A 11 -1.15 -14.44 15.40
CA GLY A 11 -0.50 -15.71 15.76
C GLY A 11 -1.19 -16.40 16.94
N ARG A 12 -0.41 -16.70 17.99
CA ARG A 12 -0.89 -17.36 19.23
C ARG A 12 -0.99 -16.41 20.44
N THR A 13 -1.01 -15.11 20.19
CA THR A 13 -0.94 -14.10 21.28
C THR A 13 -2.24 -13.92 22.05
N GLY A 14 -3.37 -14.41 21.51
CA GLY A 14 -4.71 -14.11 22.04
C GLY A 14 -5.25 -12.72 21.68
N ILE A 15 -4.47 -11.92 20.94
CA ILE A 15 -4.85 -10.58 20.48
C ILE A 15 -5.43 -10.67 19.07
N SER A 16 -6.51 -9.92 18.83
CA SER A 16 -7.07 -9.71 17.49
C SER A 16 -6.98 -8.24 17.08
N VAL A 17 -6.76 -7.99 15.79
CA VAL A 17 -6.68 -6.65 15.20
C VAL A 17 -7.46 -6.58 13.90
N THR A 18 -7.85 -5.38 13.49
CA THR A 18 -8.37 -5.14 12.15
C THR A 18 -7.26 -5.28 11.09
N PRO A 19 -7.58 -5.76 9.88
CA PRO A 19 -6.67 -5.75 8.74
C PRO A 19 -6.16 -4.35 8.37
N LEU A 20 -6.91 -3.30 8.71
CA LEU A 20 -6.43 -1.92 8.64
C LEU A 20 -6.03 -1.47 10.05
N GLY A 21 -4.74 -1.27 10.27
CA GLY A 21 -4.22 -0.59 11.47
C GLY A 21 -4.05 0.91 11.23
N LEU A 22 -3.85 1.68 12.29
CA LEU A 22 -3.47 3.09 12.18
C LEU A 22 -2.03 3.27 12.67
N GLY A 23 -1.19 3.86 11.83
CA GLY A 23 0.20 4.15 12.16
C GLY A 23 0.41 5.64 12.31
N GLY A 24 0.81 6.06 13.51
CA GLY A 24 1.43 7.36 13.70
C GLY A 24 2.94 7.20 13.64
N ALA A 25 3.58 7.63 12.54
CA ALA A 25 4.98 8.01 12.63
C ALA A 25 5.01 9.43 13.26
N PRO A 26 5.48 9.65 14.51
CA PRO A 26 6.01 8.64 15.43
C PRO A 26 5.68 8.86 16.94
N PHE A 27 5.47 7.77 17.70
CA PHE A 27 5.99 7.65 19.08
C PHE A 27 7.54 7.69 19.10
N GLY A 28 8.18 7.54 17.94
CA GLY A 28 9.62 7.70 17.68
C GLY A 28 10.13 9.14 17.51
N ASN A 29 9.48 10.12 18.12
CA ASN A 29 10.14 11.39 18.46
C ASN A 29 11.01 11.25 19.74
N MET A 30 11.34 10.01 20.12
CA MET A 30 12.08 9.70 21.34
C MET A 30 13.60 9.74 21.18
N TYR A 31 14.19 9.88 19.98
CA TYR A 31 15.66 10.11 19.88
C TYR A 31 16.14 11.03 18.74
N THR A 32 15.39 11.27 17.65
CA THR A 32 15.71 12.31 16.65
C THR A 32 14.48 12.66 15.81
N ALA A 33 14.25 13.94 15.50
CA ALA A 33 13.20 14.37 14.58
C ALA A 33 13.53 13.91 13.15
N MET A 34 12.63 13.14 12.50
CA MET A 34 12.72 12.87 11.07
C MET A 34 12.35 14.14 10.29
N ALA A 35 13.08 14.42 9.21
CA ALA A 35 12.74 15.56 8.35
C ALA A 35 11.41 15.31 7.62
N ALA A 36 10.62 16.35 7.38
CA ALA A 36 9.30 16.22 6.74
C ALA A 36 9.36 15.51 5.37
N GLY A 37 10.46 15.68 4.62
CA GLY A 37 10.69 15.00 3.32
C GLY A 37 11.05 13.51 3.44
N GLU A 38 11.47 13.03 4.60
CA GLU A 38 11.60 11.60 4.86
C GLU A 38 10.22 11.01 5.14
N ALA A 39 9.34 11.73 5.82
CA ALA A 39 7.96 11.31 6.04
C ALA A 39 7.04 11.47 4.80
N GLU A 40 7.55 11.97 3.67
CA GLU A 40 6.75 12.16 2.46
C GLU A 40 6.28 10.83 1.88
N ALA A 41 4.99 10.78 1.56
CA ALA A 41 4.31 9.61 1.06
C ALA A 41 5.03 9.08 -0.21
N GLY A 42 5.64 7.90 -0.08
CA GLY A 42 6.47 7.32 -1.13
C GLY A 42 5.73 7.20 -2.47
N ILE A 43 6.46 6.96 -3.54
CA ILE A 43 6.01 6.98 -4.96
C ILE A 43 4.70 6.23 -5.27
N LEU A 44 4.28 5.26 -4.44
CA LEU A 44 2.99 4.57 -4.60
C LEU A 44 1.77 5.36 -4.07
N ALA A 45 2.01 6.38 -3.24
CA ALA A 45 1.01 7.32 -2.75
C ALA A 45 0.87 8.54 -3.66
N SER A 46 2.01 9.05 -4.18
CA SER A 46 2.11 10.24 -5.02
C SER A 46 2.04 9.95 -6.53
N GLY A 47 2.33 8.73 -6.97
CA GLY A 47 2.46 8.38 -8.38
C GLY A 47 3.84 8.70 -8.96
N ALA A 48 4.05 8.40 -10.24
CA ALA A 48 5.33 8.59 -10.92
C ALA A 48 5.59 10.04 -11.36
N VAL A 49 5.54 10.96 -10.41
CA VAL A 49 5.78 12.40 -10.60
C VAL A 49 7.24 12.77 -10.37
N GLU A 50 7.67 13.91 -10.93
CA GLU A 50 9.00 14.47 -10.67
C GLU A 50 9.15 14.80 -9.17
N GLY A 51 10.32 14.47 -8.60
CA GLY A 51 10.59 14.64 -7.17
C GLY A 51 10.00 13.56 -6.26
N ALA A 52 9.26 12.57 -6.78
CA ALA A 52 8.74 11.47 -5.96
C ALA A 52 9.86 10.70 -5.25
N THR A 53 9.61 10.28 -4.01
CA THR A 53 10.56 9.56 -3.18
C THR A 53 10.28 8.06 -3.16
N TYR A 54 11.34 7.25 -3.08
CA TYR A 54 11.26 5.81 -2.85
C TYR A 54 12.35 5.42 -1.84
N ASN A 55 11.97 4.77 -0.74
CA ASN A 55 12.87 4.47 0.38
C ASN A 55 13.66 5.70 0.86
N TYR A 56 12.93 6.80 1.13
CA TYR A 56 13.48 8.05 1.67
C TYR A 56 14.52 8.73 0.77
N ARG A 57 14.57 8.37 -0.52
CA ARG A 57 15.49 8.91 -1.52
C ARG A 57 14.73 9.28 -2.78
N PRO A 58 15.23 10.21 -3.60
CA PRO A 58 14.64 10.48 -4.92
C PRO A 58 14.49 9.20 -5.74
N ALA A 59 13.31 9.00 -6.34
CA ALA A 59 13.05 7.84 -7.17
C ALA A 59 13.94 7.88 -8.42
N THR A 60 14.65 6.78 -8.68
CA THR A 60 15.47 6.66 -9.89
C THR A 60 14.58 6.68 -11.15
N PRO A 61 15.11 7.03 -12.34
CA PRO A 61 14.36 6.93 -13.59
C PRO A 61 13.76 5.54 -13.83
N LYS A 62 14.48 4.47 -13.44
CA LYS A 62 14.01 3.09 -13.51
C LYS A 62 12.81 2.83 -12.59
N THR A 63 12.83 3.41 -11.38
CA THR A 63 11.72 3.31 -10.42
C THR A 63 10.49 4.05 -10.92
N LEU A 64 10.67 5.29 -11.40
CA LEU A 64 9.60 6.08 -12.01
C LEU A 64 8.95 5.34 -13.17
N GLU A 65 9.75 4.80 -14.09
CA GLU A 65 9.24 4.04 -15.22
C GLU A 65 8.46 2.79 -14.79
N ARG A 66 8.95 2.06 -13.79
CA ARG A 66 8.22 0.92 -13.22
C ARG A 66 6.86 1.35 -12.67
N VAL A 67 6.80 2.47 -11.94
CA VAL A 67 5.53 2.97 -11.39
C VAL A 67 4.59 3.46 -12.49
N ARG A 68 5.08 4.14 -13.53
CA ARG A 68 4.25 4.53 -14.70
C ARG A 68 3.59 3.32 -15.35
N ARG A 69 4.32 2.22 -15.49
CA ARG A 69 3.77 0.98 -16.03
C ARG A 69 2.67 0.40 -15.12
N ILE A 70 2.82 0.50 -13.80
CA ILE A 70 1.78 0.10 -12.84
C ILE A 70 0.57 1.04 -12.96
N GLU A 71 0.78 2.36 -13.04
CA GLU A 71 -0.28 3.36 -13.22
C GLU A 71 -1.07 3.14 -14.51
N ALA A 72 -0.41 2.71 -15.58
CA ALA A 72 -1.10 2.34 -16.82
C ALA A 72 -2.04 1.14 -16.63
N VAL A 73 -1.65 0.14 -15.85
CA VAL A 73 -2.52 -1.01 -15.50
C VAL A 73 -3.66 -0.54 -14.60
N CYS A 74 -3.35 0.25 -13.57
CA CYS A 74 -4.33 0.90 -12.69
C CYS A 74 -5.41 1.65 -13.48
N THR A 75 -4.99 2.45 -14.47
CA THR A 75 -5.90 3.22 -15.34
C THR A 75 -6.82 2.30 -16.14
N ARG A 76 -6.29 1.22 -16.75
CA ARG A 76 -7.10 0.27 -17.53
C ARG A 76 -8.20 -0.41 -16.71
N TYR A 77 -7.91 -0.73 -15.44
CA TYR A 77 -8.86 -1.41 -14.55
C TYR A 77 -9.68 -0.46 -13.67
N GLY A 78 -9.45 0.86 -13.75
CA GLY A 78 -10.09 1.84 -12.87
C GLY A 78 -9.70 1.67 -11.39
N VAL A 79 -8.51 1.14 -11.10
CA VAL A 79 -8.02 0.87 -9.74
C VAL A 79 -7.05 1.99 -9.34
N PRO A 80 -7.31 2.76 -8.26
CA PRO A 80 -6.35 3.74 -7.76
C PRO A 80 -5.02 3.08 -7.35
N LEU A 81 -3.89 3.68 -7.69
CA LEU A 81 -2.56 3.17 -7.33
C LEU A 81 -2.43 2.95 -5.83
N GLN A 82 -2.94 3.88 -5.03
CA GLN A 82 -2.91 3.81 -3.57
C GLN A 82 -3.74 2.64 -3.03
N ALA A 83 -4.87 2.32 -3.67
CA ALA A 83 -5.68 1.16 -3.29
C ALA A 83 -4.93 -0.15 -3.58
N ALA A 84 -4.32 -0.26 -4.76
CA ALA A 84 -3.49 -1.43 -5.10
C ALA A 84 -2.31 -1.57 -4.13
N ALA A 85 -1.60 -0.49 -3.83
CA ALA A 85 -0.49 -0.50 -2.88
C ALA A 85 -0.92 -0.90 -1.47
N LEU A 86 -2.05 -0.38 -0.99
CA LEU A 86 -2.61 -0.68 0.33
C LEU A 86 -3.05 -2.14 0.46
N GLN A 87 -3.72 -2.68 -0.56
CA GLN A 87 -4.31 -4.01 -0.53
C GLN A 87 -3.33 -5.13 -0.93
N PHE A 88 -2.25 -4.82 -1.67
CA PHE A 88 -1.27 -5.83 -2.12
C PHE A 88 -0.70 -6.71 -0.98
N PRO A 89 -0.11 -6.15 0.10
CA PRO A 89 0.43 -6.97 1.19
C PRO A 89 -0.63 -7.82 1.90
N MET A 90 -1.88 -7.35 1.98
CA MET A 90 -2.99 -8.09 2.62
C MET A 90 -3.38 -9.39 1.91
N ASN A 91 -2.95 -9.58 0.67
CA ASN A 91 -3.14 -10.84 -0.06
C ASN A 91 -2.21 -11.96 0.46
N HIS A 92 -1.17 -11.62 1.24
CA HIS A 92 -0.28 -12.62 1.79
C HIS A 92 -0.85 -13.25 3.08
N PRO A 93 -0.91 -14.59 3.21
CA PRO A 93 -1.56 -15.26 4.34
C PRO A 93 -0.91 -14.96 5.70
N GLN A 94 0.37 -14.58 5.70
CA GLN A 94 1.09 -14.18 6.92
C GLN A 94 0.88 -12.71 7.31
N VAL A 95 0.20 -11.91 6.49
CA VAL A 95 -0.06 -10.50 6.80
C VAL A 95 -1.41 -10.37 7.49
N THR A 96 -1.36 -10.07 8.78
CA THR A 96 -2.57 -9.87 9.61
C THR A 96 -3.16 -8.48 9.42
N SER A 97 -2.33 -7.44 9.29
CA SER A 97 -2.75 -6.04 9.22
C SER A 97 -1.74 -5.21 8.41
N VAL A 98 -2.23 -4.13 7.79
CA VAL A 98 -1.45 -3.11 7.10
C VAL A 98 -1.72 -1.76 7.75
N ILE A 99 -0.65 -0.99 7.91
CA ILE A 99 -0.65 0.26 8.65
C ILE A 99 -0.26 1.40 7.68
N PRO A 100 -1.24 2.12 7.09
CA PRO A 100 -0.94 3.35 6.36
C PRO A 100 -0.57 4.47 7.35
N GLY A 101 0.23 5.43 6.85
CA GLY A 101 0.44 6.70 7.54
C GLY A 101 -0.73 7.64 7.29
N ALA A 102 -1.16 8.36 8.33
CA ALA A 102 -2.14 9.44 8.22
C ALA A 102 -1.75 10.58 9.16
N ARG A 103 -1.68 11.80 8.62
CA ARG A 103 -1.39 13.04 9.36
C ARG A 103 -2.63 13.89 9.59
N SER A 104 -3.75 13.49 9.01
CA SER A 104 -5.05 14.15 9.17
C SER A 104 -6.16 13.11 9.17
N ILE A 105 -7.33 13.51 9.67
CA ILE A 105 -8.56 12.71 9.59
C ILE A 105 -8.90 12.41 8.12
N SER A 106 -8.71 13.38 7.21
CA SER A 106 -8.99 13.17 5.79
C SER A 106 -8.11 12.11 5.14
N GLU A 107 -6.81 12.04 5.49
CA GLU A 107 -5.90 10.98 5.02
C GLU A 107 -6.31 9.60 5.58
N LEU A 108 -6.78 9.56 6.83
CA LEU A 108 -7.31 8.34 7.44
C LEU A 108 -8.58 7.85 6.74
N GLU A 109 -9.57 8.73 6.57
CA GLU A 109 -10.81 8.40 5.85
C GLU A 109 -10.54 7.98 4.40
N GLN A 110 -9.55 8.60 3.74
CA GLN A 110 -9.11 8.19 2.42
C GLN A 110 -8.55 6.77 2.43
N SER A 111 -7.72 6.41 3.41
CA SER A 111 -7.18 5.06 3.56
C SER A 111 -8.29 4.02 3.75
N VAL A 112 -9.31 4.34 4.55
CA VAL A 112 -10.50 3.49 4.76
C VAL A 112 -11.31 3.32 3.46
N ARG A 113 -11.47 4.40 2.67
CA ARG A 113 -12.16 4.31 1.37
C ARG A 113 -11.37 3.44 0.39
N LEU A 114 -10.05 3.66 0.28
CA LEU A 114 -9.17 2.92 -0.62
C LEU A 114 -9.11 1.42 -0.28
N SER A 115 -9.16 1.06 1.00
CA SER A 115 -9.15 -0.34 1.44
C SER A 115 -10.42 -1.09 1.05
N SER A 116 -11.54 -0.38 0.88
CA SER A 116 -12.84 -0.95 0.51
C SER A 116 -13.06 -1.09 -1.00
N ILE A 117 -12.15 -0.56 -1.84
CA ILE A 117 -12.27 -0.65 -3.30
C ILE A 117 -12.09 -2.10 -3.75
N ALA A 118 -13.05 -2.62 -4.51
CA ALA A 118 -12.93 -3.95 -5.11
C ALA A 118 -11.86 -3.94 -6.21
N ILE A 119 -10.80 -4.73 -6.04
CA ILE A 119 -9.75 -4.89 -7.06
C ILE A 119 -9.97 -6.22 -7.79
N PRO A 120 -10.22 -6.20 -9.12
CA PRO A 120 -10.42 -7.42 -9.90
C PRO A 120 -9.24 -8.38 -9.83
N VAL A 121 -9.49 -9.69 -9.84
CA VAL A 121 -8.41 -10.70 -9.86
C VAL A 121 -7.52 -10.52 -11.10
N ASP A 122 -8.10 -10.16 -12.24
CA ASP A 122 -7.36 -10.00 -13.49
C ASP A 122 -6.37 -8.81 -13.47
N PHE A 123 -6.62 -7.78 -12.65
CA PHE A 123 -5.66 -6.70 -12.41
C PHE A 123 -4.34 -7.26 -11.87
N TRP A 124 -4.42 -8.13 -10.87
CA TRP A 124 -3.25 -8.77 -10.27
C TRP A 124 -2.54 -9.72 -11.24
N ARG A 125 -3.30 -10.45 -12.05
CA ARG A 125 -2.76 -11.34 -13.08
C ARG A 125 -1.99 -10.56 -14.13
N GLU A 126 -2.51 -9.41 -14.57
CA GLU A 126 -1.82 -8.56 -15.54
C GLU A 126 -0.51 -8.01 -14.94
N LEU A 127 -0.52 -7.52 -13.69
CA LEU A 127 0.71 -7.06 -13.04
C LEU A 127 1.80 -8.15 -12.98
N LYS A 128 1.42 -9.41 -12.75
CA LYS A 128 2.34 -10.56 -12.82
C LYS A 128 2.84 -10.81 -14.24
N ALA A 129 1.95 -10.89 -15.22
CA ALA A 129 2.29 -11.15 -16.62
C ALA A 129 3.25 -10.09 -17.17
N GLN A 130 3.12 -8.84 -16.73
CA GLN A 130 4.01 -7.74 -17.09
C GLN A 130 5.30 -7.65 -16.24
N GLN A 131 5.50 -8.58 -15.30
CA GLN A 131 6.63 -8.63 -14.36
C GLN A 131 6.75 -7.36 -13.49
N LEU A 132 5.62 -6.68 -13.27
CA LEU A 132 5.51 -5.49 -12.41
C LEU A 132 5.39 -5.86 -10.93
N ILE A 133 5.00 -7.09 -10.63
CA ILE A 133 5.11 -7.74 -9.32
C ILE A 133 5.73 -9.14 -9.49
N ASP A 134 6.27 -9.71 -8.41
CA ASP A 134 6.84 -11.07 -8.43
C ASP A 134 5.75 -12.10 -8.78
N GLU A 135 6.07 -13.07 -9.63
CA GLU A 135 5.13 -14.11 -10.08
C GLU A 135 4.56 -14.93 -8.89
N ARG A 136 5.36 -15.08 -7.82
CA ARG A 136 5.00 -15.80 -6.60
C ARG A 136 4.18 -14.96 -5.62
N ALA A 137 3.94 -13.68 -5.91
CA ALA A 137 3.09 -12.85 -5.05
C ALA A 137 1.72 -13.52 -4.88
N PRO A 138 1.22 -13.75 -3.66
CA PRO A 138 -0.01 -14.51 -3.41
C PRO A 138 -1.29 -13.69 -3.69
N VAL A 139 -1.32 -12.96 -4.79
CA VAL A 139 -2.45 -12.11 -5.22
C VAL A 139 -3.38 -12.85 -6.18
N GLY A 140 -4.66 -12.48 -6.15
CA GLY A 140 -5.66 -12.98 -7.11
C GLY A 140 -6.09 -14.43 -6.89
N GLN A 141 -6.02 -14.92 -5.64
CA GLN A 141 -6.66 -16.18 -5.26
C GLN A 141 -8.16 -15.92 -5.02
N ALA A 142 -9.01 -16.73 -5.66
CA ALA A 142 -10.46 -16.64 -5.54
C ALA A 142 -10.94 -17.12 -4.16
#